data_AF-A0A4D4LEC9-F1
#
_entry.id   AF-A0A4D4LEC9-F1
#
_cell.length_a   1.000
_cell.length_b   1.000
_cell.length_c   1.000
_cell.angle_alpha   90.00
_cell.angle_beta   90.00
_cell.angle_gamma   90.00
#
_symmetry.space_group_name_H-M   'P 1'
#
loop_
_entity.id
_entity.type
_entity.pdbx_description
1 polymer ?
#
loop_
_entity_poly.entity_id
_entity_poly.type
_entity_poly.pdbx_seq_one_letter_code
_entity_poly.pdbx_strand_id
1 'polypeptide(L)'
;MWANLVGLLRPAWRRWLTGQPHLAFEYLFDRETVRLQVWVPGQIPPGMIERAIESAWPGTHTRTAPVTSPLPTTPPAGRHMVTTGGELKLARSEALPIRTDFPTDPVRALLGAPVGLGPQERAAVQVLARPVAGRRVKKARRAARHARAGRSTRPVSRLLDLLTPGHQPRPRPSRSTPVLDPHTALEIAAEDRVIVAKQRGTPYETRIRYAVTSTVPDTANAEERAKARDRMRGRSHAIASAFATFTEYNYYRRTRLRPAMCCLAWPNGA
;
A
#
# COMPACT_ATOMS: atom_id res chain seq x y z
N MET A 1 -0.29 -4.47 17.97
CA MET A 1 0.92 -3.85 17.40
C MET A 1 0.68 -2.43 16.84
N TRP A 2 -0.07 -2.23 15.76
CA TRP A 2 -0.27 -0.90 15.15
C TRP A 2 -0.82 0.14 16.14
N ALA A 3 -1.76 -0.23 17.02
CA ALA A 3 -2.28 0.64 18.07
C ALA A 3 -1.20 1.12 19.07
N ASN A 4 -0.24 0.25 19.43
CA ASN A 4 0.84 0.58 20.37
C ASN A 4 1.96 1.40 19.69
N LEU A 5 2.26 1.11 18.42
CA LEU A 5 3.20 1.91 17.62
C LEU A 5 2.66 3.32 17.32
N VAL A 6 1.34 3.50 17.26
CA VAL A 6 0.70 4.82 17.14
C VAL A 6 0.92 5.70 18.36
N GLY A 7 0.97 5.10 19.56
CA GLY A 7 1.32 5.81 20.79
C GLY A 7 2.75 6.37 20.78
N LEU A 8 3.65 5.77 19.99
CA LEU A 8 5.03 6.23 19.79
C LEU A 8 5.18 7.27 18.66
N LEU A 9 4.11 7.53 17.89
CA LEU A 9 4.15 8.52 16.81
C LEU A 9 4.03 9.94 17.37
N ARG A 10 5.16 10.66 17.34
CA ARG A 10 5.40 12.04 17.79
C ARG A 10 4.17 12.97 17.77
N PRO A 11 4.09 13.94 18.70
CA PRO A 11 3.02 14.93 18.75
C PRO A 11 2.95 15.78 17.47
N ALA A 12 1.73 16.22 17.14
CA ALA A 12 1.34 16.76 15.83
C ALA A 12 2.15 17.97 15.35
N TRP A 13 2.79 18.72 16.24
CA TRP A 13 3.57 19.92 15.91
C TRP A 13 4.96 19.59 15.33
N ARG A 14 5.62 18.51 15.78
CA ARG A 14 6.86 18.02 15.14
C ARG A 14 6.62 17.38 13.77
N ARG A 15 5.38 16.95 13.48
CA ARG A 15 4.98 16.41 12.17
C ARG A 15 4.96 17.46 11.05
N TRP A 16 4.92 18.74 11.40
CA TRP A 16 4.88 19.84 10.44
C TRP A 16 6.28 20.31 10.01
N LEU A 17 7.32 20.08 10.85
CA LEU A 17 8.69 20.55 10.61
C LEU A 17 9.60 19.50 9.92
N THR A 18 9.41 18.20 10.18
CA THR A 18 10.35 17.15 9.71
C THR A 18 9.71 16.09 8.81
N GLY A 19 8.45 16.28 8.37
CA GLY A 19 7.69 15.25 7.68
C GLY A 19 7.15 14.15 8.60
N GLN A 20 6.49 13.14 8.01
CA GLN A 20 5.83 12.06 8.74
C GLN A 20 6.64 10.76 8.62
N PRO A 21 7.01 10.10 9.73
CA PRO A 21 7.73 8.84 9.65
C PRO A 21 6.81 7.76 9.04
N HIS A 22 7.30 7.08 8.02
CA HIS A 22 6.64 5.88 7.50
C HIS A 22 7.05 4.73 8.42
N LEU A 23 6.07 3.98 8.92
CA LEU A 23 6.36 2.66 9.45
C LEU A 23 6.42 1.73 8.25
N ALA A 24 7.50 0.97 8.11
CA ALA A 24 7.50 -0.12 7.15
C ALA A 24 7.85 -1.45 7.78
N PHE A 25 7.18 -2.45 7.25
CA PHE A 25 7.39 -3.85 7.53
C PHE A 25 7.97 -4.48 6.27
N GLU A 26 9.06 -5.22 6.42
CA GLU A 26 9.71 -5.90 5.31
C GLU A 26 9.75 -7.39 5.55
N TYR A 27 9.29 -8.14 4.55
CA TYR A 27 9.47 -9.58 4.47
C TYR A 27 10.59 -9.86 3.48
N LEU A 28 11.69 -10.44 3.98
CA LEU A 28 12.80 -10.91 3.17
C LEU A 28 12.73 -12.42 3.08
N PHE A 29 12.73 -12.92 1.86
CA PHE A 29 12.66 -14.32 1.55
C PHE A 29 13.98 -14.77 0.93
N ASP A 30 14.54 -15.81 1.50
CA ASP A 30 15.58 -16.64 0.91
C ASP A 30 15.04 -18.07 0.77
N ARG A 31 15.83 -19.00 0.22
CA ARG A 31 15.46 -20.41 0.07
C ARG A 31 15.04 -21.07 1.39
N GLU A 32 15.72 -20.72 2.48
CA GLU A 32 15.61 -21.43 3.77
C GLU A 32 14.90 -20.62 4.85
N THR A 33 14.87 -19.29 4.72
CA THR A 33 14.42 -18.40 5.79
C THR A 33 13.50 -17.30 5.29
N VAL A 34 12.56 -16.93 6.16
CA VAL A 34 11.79 -15.69 6.06
C VAL A 34 12.21 -14.80 7.21
N ARG A 35 12.68 -13.59 6.90
CA ARG A 35 13.05 -12.59 7.90
C ARG A 35 12.05 -11.45 7.84
N LEU A 36 11.47 -11.12 9.00
CA LEU A 36 10.63 -9.94 9.18
C LEU A 36 11.49 -8.80 9.76
N GLN A 37 11.45 -7.65 9.11
CA GLN A 37 12.14 -6.44 9.56
C GLN A 37 11.13 -5.32 9.76
N VAL A 38 11.38 -4.49 10.78
CA VAL A 38 10.58 -3.31 11.07
C VAL A 38 11.50 -2.11 11.07
N TRP A 39 11.13 -1.10 10.28
CA TRP A 39 11.91 0.12 10.16
C TRP A 39 11.44 1.16 11.15
N VAL A 40 12.41 1.71 11.87
CA VAL A 40 12.21 2.63 12.98
C VAL A 40 13.07 3.88 12.76
N PRO A 41 12.58 5.08 13.11
CA PRO A 41 13.40 6.29 13.02
C PRO A 41 14.67 6.18 13.88
N GLY A 42 15.81 6.62 13.34
CA GLY A 42 17.12 6.49 14.00
C GLY A 42 17.27 7.30 15.30
N GLN A 43 16.30 8.16 15.61
CA GLN A 43 16.29 8.94 16.86
C GLN A 43 15.68 8.18 18.06
N ILE A 44 15.20 6.95 17.86
CA ILE A 44 14.70 6.09 18.94
C ILE A 44 15.87 5.26 19.49
N PRO A 45 16.16 5.32 20.80
CA PRO A 45 17.24 4.54 21.40
C PRO A 45 17.06 3.03 21.15
N PRO A 46 18.15 2.30 20.80
CA PRO A 46 18.14 0.85 20.75
C PRO A 46 17.70 0.26 22.10
N GLY A 47 17.02 -0.89 22.05
CA GLY A 47 16.49 -1.62 23.20
C GLY A 47 15.07 -1.23 23.63
N MET A 48 14.56 -0.05 23.26
CA MET A 48 13.17 0.33 23.58
C MET A 48 12.17 -0.38 22.66
N ILE A 49 12.46 -0.41 21.36
CA ILE A 49 11.58 -1.02 20.37
C ILE A 49 11.66 -2.54 20.45
N GLU A 50 12.85 -3.08 20.70
CA GLU A 50 13.11 -4.49 20.88
C GLU A 50 12.25 -5.05 22.00
N ARG A 51 12.30 -4.43 23.19
CA ARG A 51 11.44 -4.80 24.32
C ARG A 51 9.95 -4.66 24.00
N ALA A 52 9.56 -3.61 23.27
CA ALA A 52 8.16 -3.42 22.87
C ALA A 52 7.69 -4.52 21.89
N ILE A 53 8.53 -4.94 20.94
CA ILE A 53 8.25 -6.03 20.01
C ILE A 53 8.21 -7.37 20.76
N GLU A 54 9.21 -7.67 21.57
CA GLU A 54 9.31 -8.92 22.33
C GLU A 54 8.16 -9.07 23.33
N SER A 55 7.71 -7.97 23.96
CA SER A 55 6.52 -7.97 24.82
C SER A 55 5.22 -8.17 24.04
N ALA A 56 5.15 -7.72 22.78
CA ALA A 56 3.98 -7.87 21.94
C ALA A 56 3.89 -9.28 21.33
N TRP A 57 5.01 -9.98 21.18
CA TRP A 57 5.10 -11.33 20.65
C TRP A 57 6.06 -12.21 21.46
N PRO A 58 5.52 -12.95 22.45
CA PRO A 58 6.30 -13.91 23.23
C PRO A 58 7.03 -14.90 22.31
N GLY A 59 8.33 -15.09 22.55
CA GLY A 59 9.18 -15.99 21.75
C GLY A 59 9.84 -15.33 20.54
N THR A 60 9.63 -14.03 20.30
CA THR A 60 10.44 -13.27 19.34
C THR A 60 11.75 -12.80 19.98
N HIS A 61 12.81 -12.77 19.19
CA HIS A 61 14.07 -12.13 19.54
C HIS A 61 14.40 -11.08 18.50
N THR A 62 14.70 -9.88 18.95
CA THR A 62 14.91 -8.72 18.07
C THR A 62 16.30 -8.13 18.23
N ARG A 63 16.85 -7.64 17.12
CA ARG A 63 18.14 -6.95 17.08
C ARG A 63 18.01 -5.73 16.19
N THR A 64 18.41 -4.57 16.70
CA THR A 64 18.56 -3.36 15.87
C THR A 64 19.88 -3.40 15.12
N ALA A 65 19.83 -3.09 13.83
CA ALA A 65 20.98 -2.95 12.96
C ALA A 65 20.81 -1.73 12.04
N PRO A 66 21.91 -1.14 11.54
CA PRO A 66 21.83 -0.05 10.56
C PRO A 66 21.07 -0.44 9.30
N VAL A 67 20.47 0.56 8.66
CA VAL A 67 19.72 0.40 7.40
C VAL A 67 20.61 -0.20 6.33
N THR A 68 20.20 -1.34 5.79
CA THR A 68 20.85 -2.00 4.65
C THR A 68 19.81 -2.21 3.55
N SER A 69 20.25 -2.22 2.28
CA SER A 69 19.34 -2.57 1.18
C SER A 69 18.79 -3.99 1.39
N PRO A 70 17.46 -4.18 1.31
CA PRO A 70 16.84 -5.48 1.56
C PRO A 70 17.21 -6.54 0.51
N LEU A 71 17.55 -6.10 -0.71
CA LEU A 71 18.04 -6.95 -1.78
C LEU A 71 19.44 -6.50 -2.23
N PRO A 72 20.27 -7.41 -2.78
CA PRO A 72 21.54 -7.04 -3.38
C PRO A 72 21.34 -5.95 -4.44
N THR A 73 22.11 -4.86 -4.34
CA THR A 73 22.09 -3.76 -5.32
C THR A 73 23.13 -3.93 -6.41
N THR A 74 24.16 -4.74 -6.14
CA THR A 74 25.30 -4.98 -7.02
C THR A 74 25.44 -6.49 -7.23
N PRO A 75 25.61 -6.97 -8.47
CA PRO A 75 25.88 -8.38 -8.69
C PRO A 75 27.26 -8.78 -8.14
N PRO A 76 27.44 -10.05 -7.72
CA PRO A 76 28.76 -10.62 -7.48
C PRO A 76 29.62 -10.60 -8.76
N ALA A 77 30.94 -10.62 -8.62
CA ALA A 77 31.88 -10.66 -9.75
C ALA A 77 31.59 -11.87 -10.66
N GLY A 78 31.63 -11.65 -11.98
CA GLY A 78 31.36 -12.69 -12.99
C GLY A 78 29.89 -13.08 -13.13
N ARG A 79 28.97 -12.28 -12.57
CA ARG A 79 27.53 -12.53 -12.61
C ARG A 79 26.75 -11.27 -13.00
N HIS A 80 25.61 -11.50 -13.64
CA HIS A 80 24.60 -10.49 -13.92
C HIS A 80 23.41 -10.64 -12.97
N MET A 81 22.88 -9.52 -12.51
CA MET A 81 21.68 -9.49 -11.68
C MET A 81 20.42 -9.30 -12.54
N VAL A 82 19.46 -10.19 -12.34
CA VAL A 82 18.13 -10.12 -12.94
C VAL A 82 17.14 -9.72 -11.86
N THR A 83 16.48 -8.57 -12.03
CA THR A 83 15.52 -8.05 -11.04
C THR A 83 14.17 -7.82 -11.68
N THR A 84 13.09 -8.31 -11.06
CA THR A 84 11.71 -7.99 -11.43
C THR A 84 10.93 -7.56 -10.19
N GLY A 85 10.06 -6.58 -10.31
CA GLY A 85 9.30 -6.07 -9.17
C GLY A 85 8.14 -5.17 -9.57
N GLY A 86 7.49 -4.59 -8.58
CA GLY A 86 6.39 -3.67 -8.77
C GLY A 86 5.95 -2.99 -7.48
N GLU A 87 5.03 -2.06 -7.64
CA GLU A 87 4.39 -1.37 -6.52
C GLU A 87 2.88 -1.59 -6.59
N LEU A 88 2.26 -1.90 -5.45
CA LEU A 88 0.82 -1.94 -5.29
C LEU A 88 0.35 -0.69 -4.55
N LYS A 89 -0.63 -0.01 -5.14
CA LYS A 89 -1.31 1.16 -4.57
C LYS A 89 -2.79 0.90 -4.48
N LEU A 90 -3.47 1.54 -3.53
CA LEU A 90 -4.92 1.51 -3.48
C LEU A 90 -5.49 2.07 -4.79
N ALA A 91 -6.41 1.31 -5.39
CA ALA A 91 -7.01 1.66 -6.67
C ALA A 91 -8.09 2.75 -6.53
N ARG A 92 -8.76 2.78 -5.37
CA ARG A 92 -9.80 3.76 -5.02
C ARG A 92 -9.36 4.62 -3.84
N SER A 93 -10.20 5.60 -3.49
CA SER A 93 -10.00 6.50 -2.36
C SER A 93 -9.58 5.76 -1.08
N GLU A 94 -8.60 6.29 -0.36
CA GLU A 94 -8.18 5.80 0.97
C GLU A 94 -9.32 5.79 2.00
N ALA A 95 -10.45 6.45 1.72
CA ALA A 95 -11.65 6.41 2.54
C ALA A 95 -12.36 5.04 2.50
N LEU A 96 -12.25 4.30 1.39
CA LEU A 96 -12.86 2.98 1.25
C LEU A 96 -11.98 1.91 1.93
N PRO A 97 -12.55 0.98 2.70
CA PRO A 97 -11.79 -0.08 3.35
C PRO A 97 -11.29 -1.12 2.35
N ILE A 98 -10.16 -1.73 2.70
CA ILE A 98 -9.75 -3.03 2.17
C ILE A 98 -10.26 -4.09 3.15
N ARG A 99 -10.35 -5.35 2.70
CA ARG A 99 -10.69 -6.45 3.59
C ARG A 99 -9.65 -6.54 4.70
N THR A 100 -10.12 -6.53 5.94
CA THR A 100 -9.27 -6.63 7.14
C THR A 100 -9.65 -7.78 8.06
N ASP A 101 -10.85 -8.34 7.87
CA ASP A 101 -11.35 -9.49 8.63
C ASP A 101 -11.21 -10.79 7.81
N PHE A 102 -10.56 -11.76 8.41
CA PHE A 102 -10.18 -13.02 7.79
C PHE A 102 -10.36 -14.19 8.76
N PRO A 103 -11.00 -15.30 8.32
CA PRO A 103 -11.18 -16.48 9.16
C PRO A 103 -9.86 -17.23 9.43
N THR A 104 -8.87 -17.05 8.55
CA THR A 104 -7.53 -17.64 8.63
C THR A 104 -6.49 -16.56 8.32
N ASP A 105 -5.25 -16.73 8.80
CA ASP A 105 -4.19 -15.75 8.59
C ASP A 105 -3.97 -15.43 7.08
N PRO A 106 -4.27 -14.19 6.63
CA PRO A 106 -4.12 -13.81 5.23
C PRO A 106 -2.65 -13.77 4.79
N VAL A 107 -1.70 -13.71 5.72
CA VAL A 107 -0.25 -13.69 5.43
C VAL A 107 0.22 -15.02 4.85
N ARG A 108 -0.51 -16.13 5.07
CA ARG A 108 -0.19 -17.44 4.49
C ARG A 108 -0.02 -17.39 2.96
N ALA A 109 -0.88 -16.65 2.25
CA ALA A 109 -0.75 -16.49 0.80
C ALA A 109 0.55 -15.79 0.39
N LEU A 110 0.98 -14.80 1.18
CA LEU A 110 2.23 -14.08 0.97
C LEU A 110 3.45 -14.95 1.26
N LEU A 111 3.40 -15.75 2.33
CA LEU A 111 4.49 -16.67 2.70
C LEU A 111 4.64 -17.84 1.72
N GLY A 112 3.52 -18.27 1.10
CA GLY A 112 3.52 -19.30 0.06
C GLY A 112 3.99 -18.80 -1.31
N ALA A 113 3.82 -17.50 -1.60
CA ALA A 113 4.12 -16.94 -2.93
C ALA A 113 5.58 -17.07 -3.40
N PRO A 114 6.61 -16.91 -2.54
CA PRO A 114 8.00 -17.12 -2.93
C PRO A 114 8.50 -18.54 -2.64
N VAL A 115 7.66 -19.54 -2.32
CA VAL A 115 8.13 -20.90 -2.08
C VAL A 115 8.90 -21.44 -3.30
N GLY A 116 10.02 -22.12 -3.04
CA GLY A 116 10.89 -22.64 -4.09
C GLY A 116 11.87 -21.61 -4.66
N LEU A 117 12.27 -20.59 -3.89
CA LEU A 117 13.45 -19.79 -4.22
C LEU A 117 14.69 -20.69 -4.33
N GLY A 118 15.43 -20.57 -5.43
CA GLY A 118 16.72 -21.21 -5.61
C GLY A 118 17.83 -20.48 -4.86
N PRO A 119 19.04 -21.07 -4.78
CA PRO A 119 20.14 -20.56 -3.95
C PRO A 119 20.60 -19.13 -4.25
N GLN A 120 20.34 -18.66 -5.47
CA GLN A 120 20.76 -17.35 -5.96
C GLN A 120 19.59 -16.38 -6.07
N GLU A 121 18.43 -16.76 -5.55
CA GLU A 121 17.17 -16.05 -5.73
C GLU A 121 16.67 -15.53 -4.39
N ARG A 122 16.32 -14.24 -4.36
CA ARG A 122 15.85 -13.55 -3.17
C ARG A 122 14.61 -12.76 -3.50
N ALA A 123 13.68 -12.65 -2.56
CA ALA A 123 12.53 -11.78 -2.70
C ALA A 123 12.38 -10.86 -1.49
N ALA A 124 11.86 -9.66 -1.73
CA ALA A 124 11.55 -8.72 -0.68
C ALA A 124 10.18 -8.11 -0.91
N VAL A 125 9.43 -7.91 0.17
CA VAL A 125 8.13 -7.26 0.18
C VAL A 125 8.11 -6.23 1.29
N GLN A 126 7.91 -4.97 0.94
CA GLN A 126 7.89 -3.83 1.83
C GLN A 126 6.47 -3.27 1.92
N VAL A 127 5.88 -3.30 3.11
CA VAL A 127 4.57 -2.71 3.42
C VAL A 127 4.79 -1.38 4.10
N LEU A 128 4.59 -0.29 3.36
CA LEU A 128 4.71 1.09 3.83
C LEU A 128 3.35 1.56 4.32
N ALA A 129 3.26 2.02 5.57
CA ALA A 129 2.07 2.69 6.07
C ALA A 129 2.42 4.03 6.71
N ARG A 130 1.65 5.07 6.34
CA ARG A 130 1.71 6.38 6.99
C ARG A 130 0.32 6.79 7.47
N PRO A 131 0.18 7.36 8.68
CA PRO A 131 -1.09 7.96 9.09
C PRO A 131 -1.45 9.09 8.12
N VAL A 132 -2.72 9.25 7.75
CA VAL A 132 -3.10 10.34 6.85
C VAL A 132 -3.25 11.65 7.62
N ALA A 133 -2.59 12.72 7.16
CA ALA A 133 -2.69 14.04 7.79
C ALA A 133 -4.13 14.57 7.82
N GLY A 134 -4.51 15.24 8.92
CA GLY A 134 -5.88 15.63 9.24
C GLY A 134 -6.63 16.45 8.17
N ARG A 135 -5.93 17.13 7.25
CA ARG A 135 -6.56 17.87 6.12
C ARG A 135 -7.19 16.94 5.09
N ARG A 136 -6.54 15.83 4.75
CA ARG A 136 -7.09 14.81 3.84
C ARG A 136 -8.24 14.05 4.51
N VAL A 137 -8.13 13.79 5.81
CA VAL A 137 -9.23 13.28 6.63
C VAL A 137 -10.42 14.24 6.62
N LYS A 138 -10.19 15.56 6.77
CA LYS A 138 -11.24 16.58 6.66
C LYS A 138 -11.87 16.63 5.25
N LYS A 139 -11.10 16.45 4.17
CA LYS A 139 -11.63 16.37 2.80
C LYS A 139 -12.50 15.13 2.59
N ALA A 140 -12.07 13.97 3.08
CA ALA A 140 -12.88 12.74 3.08
C ALA A 140 -14.15 12.91 3.93
N ARG A 141 -14.05 13.56 5.10
CA ARG A 141 -15.22 13.93 5.94
C ARG A 141 -16.19 14.84 5.20
N ARG A 142 -15.71 15.82 4.42
CA ARG A 142 -16.55 16.71 3.61
C ARG A 142 -17.20 15.96 2.45
N ALA A 143 -16.46 15.10 1.75
CA ALA A 143 -16.99 14.28 0.65
C ALA A 143 -18.11 13.34 1.13
N ALA A 144 -17.91 12.63 2.25
CA ALA A 144 -18.94 11.78 2.87
C ALA A 144 -20.17 12.60 3.35
N ARG A 145 -19.98 13.86 3.77
CA ARG A 145 -21.11 14.76 4.11
C ARG A 145 -21.87 15.24 2.87
N HIS A 146 -21.20 15.44 1.74
CA HIS A 146 -21.84 15.84 0.48
C HIS A 146 -22.62 14.67 -0.15
N ALA A 147 -22.12 13.44 -0.03
CA ALA A 147 -22.82 12.21 -0.44
C ALA A 147 -24.13 12.03 0.36
N ARG A 148 -24.08 12.16 1.69
CA ARG A 148 -25.27 12.16 2.57
C ARG A 148 -26.31 13.24 2.25
N ALA A 149 -25.89 14.36 1.67
CA ALA A 149 -26.78 15.47 1.35
C ALA A 149 -27.48 15.33 -0.01
N GLY A 150 -27.24 14.23 -0.75
CA GLY A 150 -27.82 14.01 -2.09
C GLY A 150 -27.42 15.07 -3.12
N ARG A 151 -26.38 15.86 -2.86
CA ARG A 151 -25.96 16.96 -3.74
C ARG A 151 -24.93 16.46 -4.73
N SER A 152 -25.42 16.06 -5.90
CA SER A 152 -24.60 15.84 -7.10
C SER A 152 -23.61 16.99 -7.29
N THR A 153 -22.32 16.68 -7.23
CA THR A 153 -21.24 17.61 -7.58
C THR A 153 -21.06 17.60 -9.10
N ARG A 154 -21.93 18.29 -9.85
CA ARG A 154 -21.70 18.53 -11.27
C ARG A 154 -21.98 19.99 -11.64
N PRO A 155 -20.94 20.86 -11.69
CA PRO A 155 -21.06 22.18 -12.32
C PRO A 155 -21.23 22.09 -13.85
N VAL A 156 -21.12 20.88 -14.42
CA VAL A 156 -21.23 20.62 -15.87
C VAL A 156 -22.66 20.82 -16.39
N SER A 157 -23.71 20.61 -15.57
CA SER A 157 -25.10 20.82 -16.06
C SER A 157 -25.41 22.30 -16.30
N ARG A 158 -24.81 23.21 -15.52
CA ARG A 158 -24.98 24.66 -15.70
C ARG A 158 -24.29 25.20 -16.97
N LEU A 159 -23.26 24.51 -17.45
CA LEU A 159 -22.54 24.95 -18.66
C LEU A 159 -23.28 24.55 -19.94
N LEU A 160 -23.97 23.40 -19.93
CA LEU A 160 -24.81 22.97 -21.06
C LEU A 160 -26.08 23.83 -21.21
N ASP A 161 -26.62 24.33 -20.10
CA ASP A 161 -27.72 25.33 -20.13
C ASP A 161 -27.28 26.69 -20.69
N LEU A 162 -25.98 27.00 -20.71
CA LEU A 162 -25.45 28.27 -21.25
C LEU A 162 -25.22 28.23 -22.76
N LEU A 163 -25.06 27.05 -23.35
CA LEU A 163 -24.74 26.85 -24.78
C LEU A 163 -25.97 26.53 -25.64
N THR A 164 -27.16 26.46 -25.03
CA THR A 164 -28.42 26.22 -25.74
C THR A 164 -29.28 27.49 -25.69
N PRO A 165 -29.21 28.39 -26.69
CA PRO A 165 -29.99 29.62 -26.68
C PRO A 165 -31.43 29.32 -27.11
N GLY A 166 -32.38 29.55 -26.20
CA GLY A 166 -33.81 29.57 -26.54
C GLY A 166 -34.69 28.64 -25.71
N HIS A 167 -34.76 28.86 -24.41
CA HIS A 167 -35.94 28.55 -23.59
C HIS A 167 -35.84 29.34 -22.29
N GLN A 168 -36.71 30.34 -22.07
CA GLN A 168 -36.84 30.96 -20.77
C GLN A 168 -37.67 30.03 -19.86
N PRO A 169 -37.11 29.43 -18.80
CA PRO A 169 -37.88 28.63 -17.88
C PRO A 169 -38.52 29.56 -16.83
N ARG A 170 -39.85 29.59 -16.78
CA ARG A 170 -40.60 30.05 -15.60
C ARG A 170 -40.06 29.31 -14.35
N PRO A 171 -39.90 29.97 -13.18
CA PRO A 171 -39.40 29.34 -11.98
C PRO A 171 -40.47 28.38 -11.42
N ARG A 172 -40.47 27.13 -11.89
CA ARG A 172 -41.12 26.02 -11.19
C ARG A 172 -40.19 25.58 -10.06
N PRO A 173 -40.70 25.29 -8.85
CA PRO A 173 -39.90 24.64 -7.80
C PRO A 173 -39.69 23.18 -8.20
N SER A 174 -38.80 22.98 -9.18
CA SER A 174 -38.34 21.66 -9.59
C SER A 174 -37.37 21.15 -8.54
N ARG A 175 -37.93 20.57 -7.48
CA ARG A 175 -37.24 19.63 -6.60
C ARG A 175 -37.07 18.31 -7.35
N SER A 176 -36.49 18.35 -8.56
CA SER A 176 -36.04 17.15 -9.23
C SER A 176 -34.70 16.76 -8.61
N THR A 177 -34.79 16.08 -7.46
CA THR A 177 -33.76 15.09 -7.15
C THR A 177 -33.59 14.25 -8.41
N PRO A 178 -32.40 14.18 -9.03
CA PRO A 178 -32.20 13.22 -10.10
C PRO A 178 -32.63 11.88 -9.53
N VAL A 179 -33.62 11.23 -10.18
CA VAL A 179 -34.04 9.89 -9.81
C VAL A 179 -32.86 9.00 -10.13
N LEU A 180 -31.96 8.86 -9.16
CA LEU A 180 -30.92 7.85 -9.20
C LEU A 180 -31.65 6.51 -9.21
N ASP A 181 -31.22 5.63 -10.10
CA ASP A 181 -31.64 4.23 -10.09
C ASP A 181 -31.54 3.70 -8.65
N PRO A 182 -32.61 3.08 -8.09
CA PRO A 182 -32.59 2.52 -6.74
C PRO A 182 -31.35 1.67 -6.44
N HIS A 183 -30.84 0.93 -7.43
CA HIS A 183 -29.59 0.18 -7.29
C HIS A 183 -28.38 1.08 -7.01
N THR A 184 -28.22 2.14 -7.79
CA THR A 184 -27.14 3.13 -7.60
C THR A 184 -27.25 3.84 -6.24
N ALA A 185 -28.47 4.15 -5.80
CA ALA A 185 -28.70 4.78 -4.51
C ALA A 185 -28.31 3.85 -3.34
N LEU A 186 -28.63 2.55 -3.44
CA LEU A 186 -28.25 1.54 -2.45
C LEU A 186 -26.73 1.35 -2.38
N GLU A 187 -26.04 1.32 -3.52
CA GLU A 187 -24.58 1.23 -3.58
C GLU A 187 -23.90 2.42 -2.90
N ILE A 188 -24.33 3.65 -3.21
CA ILE A 188 -23.81 4.87 -2.57
C ILE A 188 -24.04 4.82 -1.05
N ALA A 189 -25.23 4.41 -0.60
CA ALA A 189 -25.54 4.29 0.82
C ALA A 189 -24.72 3.19 1.52
N ALA A 190 -24.36 2.12 0.83
CA ALA A 190 -23.47 1.08 1.33
C ALA A 190 -22.03 1.60 1.46
N GLU A 191 -21.49 2.26 0.42
CA GLU A 191 -20.16 2.88 0.45
C GLU A 191 -20.04 3.92 1.57
N ASP A 192 -21.05 4.77 1.75
CA ASP A 192 -21.07 5.77 2.82
C ASP A 192 -21.01 5.13 4.21
N ARG A 193 -21.75 4.04 4.44
CA ARG A 193 -21.73 3.33 5.73
C ARG A 193 -20.34 2.79 6.06
N VAL A 194 -19.67 2.15 5.09
CA VAL A 194 -18.34 1.57 5.33
C VAL A 194 -17.26 2.63 5.47
N ILE A 195 -17.36 3.76 4.75
CA ILE A 195 -16.49 4.93 4.95
C ILE A 195 -16.64 5.45 6.39
N VAL A 196 -17.87 5.59 6.87
CA VAL A 196 -18.16 6.10 8.21
C VAL A 196 -17.66 5.15 9.30
N ALA A 197 -17.79 3.84 9.09
CA ALA A 197 -17.23 2.83 9.99
C ALA A 197 -15.69 2.93 10.04
N LYS A 198 -15.01 2.97 8.89
CA LYS A 198 -13.54 3.11 8.79
C LYS A 198 -13.04 4.41 9.45
N GLN A 199 -13.81 5.50 9.35
CA GLN A 199 -13.47 6.80 9.93
C GLN A 199 -13.43 6.83 11.46
N ARG A 200 -13.99 5.83 12.15
CA ARG A 200 -13.84 5.69 13.61
C ARG A 200 -12.39 5.36 14.01
N GLY A 201 -11.60 4.79 13.11
CA GLY A 201 -10.17 4.52 13.29
C GLY A 201 -9.26 5.61 12.73
N THR A 202 -7.95 5.44 12.92
CA THR A 202 -6.94 6.30 12.28
C THR A 202 -6.76 5.87 10.82
N PRO A 203 -6.98 6.75 9.83
CA PRO A 203 -6.78 6.41 8.43
C PRO A 203 -5.28 6.31 8.11
N TYR A 204 -4.93 5.31 7.31
CA TYR A 204 -3.58 5.10 6.79
C TYR A 204 -3.56 5.15 5.27
N GLU A 205 -2.52 5.77 4.73
CA GLU A 205 -2.12 5.54 3.34
C GLU A 205 -1.15 4.36 3.35
N THR A 206 -1.46 3.34 2.56
CA THR A 206 -0.64 2.13 2.42
C THR A 206 -0.08 2.01 1.02
N ARG A 207 1.20 1.64 0.92
CA ARG A 207 1.84 1.26 -0.35
C ARG A 207 2.63 -0.01 -0.13
N ILE A 208 2.59 -0.92 -1.10
CA ILE A 208 3.36 -2.15 -1.03
C ILE A 208 4.35 -2.15 -2.17
N ARG A 209 5.63 -2.38 -1.88
CA ARG A 209 6.67 -2.58 -2.90
C ARG A 209 7.16 -3.99 -2.80
N TYR A 210 7.47 -4.60 -3.93
CA TYR A 210 8.04 -5.94 -3.94
C TYR A 210 9.01 -6.10 -5.11
N ALA A 211 10.01 -6.92 -4.89
CA ALA A 211 10.99 -7.26 -5.89
C ALA A 211 11.51 -8.69 -5.66
N VAL A 212 11.91 -9.33 -6.75
CA VAL A 212 12.58 -10.62 -6.78
C VAL A 212 13.84 -10.45 -7.62
N THR A 213 14.97 -10.88 -7.06
CA THR A 213 16.29 -10.81 -7.67
C THR A 213 16.86 -12.21 -7.85
N SER A 214 17.52 -12.46 -8.96
CA SER A 214 18.34 -13.65 -9.22
C SER A 214 19.68 -13.23 -9.80
N THR A 215 20.72 -14.04 -9.60
CA THR A 215 22.01 -13.85 -10.29
C THR A 215 22.24 -14.95 -11.32
N VAL A 216 22.75 -14.58 -12.48
CA VAL A 216 23.05 -15.47 -13.60
C VAL A 216 24.52 -15.27 -14.00
N PRO A 217 25.30 -16.31 -14.38
CA PRO A 217 26.68 -16.12 -14.84
C PRO A 217 26.78 -15.13 -16.02
N ASP A 218 27.88 -14.39 -16.13
CA ASP A 218 28.12 -13.47 -17.25
C ASP A 218 28.26 -14.19 -18.59
N THR A 219 28.72 -15.44 -18.54
CA THR A 219 28.82 -16.34 -19.69
C THR A 219 27.46 -16.84 -20.19
N ALA A 220 26.37 -16.56 -19.48
CA ALA A 220 25.05 -17.07 -19.84
C ALA A 220 24.56 -16.48 -21.17
N ASN A 221 24.02 -17.36 -22.00
CA ASN A 221 23.50 -16.97 -23.30
C ASN A 221 22.21 -16.12 -23.15
N ALA A 222 21.73 -15.56 -24.26
CA ALA A 222 20.55 -14.69 -24.23
C ALA A 222 19.27 -15.44 -23.79
N GLU A 223 19.17 -16.73 -24.13
CA GLU A 223 18.01 -17.59 -23.82
C GLU A 223 17.95 -17.92 -22.32
N GLU A 224 19.07 -18.27 -21.69
CA GLU A 224 19.20 -18.51 -20.26
C GLU A 224 18.85 -17.26 -19.45
N ARG A 225 19.30 -16.08 -19.91
CA ARG A 225 18.93 -14.80 -19.32
C ARG A 225 17.44 -14.49 -19.49
N ALA A 226 16.84 -14.86 -20.61
CA ALA A 226 15.39 -14.74 -20.81
C ALA A 226 14.61 -15.67 -19.87
N LYS A 227 14.98 -16.96 -19.79
CA LYS A 227 14.39 -17.94 -18.87
C LYS A 227 14.50 -17.50 -17.40
N ALA A 228 15.65 -16.93 -17.00
CA ALA A 228 15.81 -16.36 -15.67
C ALA A 228 14.86 -15.18 -15.42
N ARG A 229 14.70 -14.27 -16.38
CA ARG A 229 13.73 -13.15 -16.30
C ARG A 229 12.30 -13.64 -16.18
N ASP A 230 11.90 -14.64 -16.96
CA ASP A 230 10.53 -15.15 -16.93
C ASP A 230 10.20 -15.83 -15.61
N ARG A 231 11.14 -16.61 -15.05
CA ARG A 231 11.00 -17.16 -13.68
C ARG A 231 10.84 -16.06 -12.63
N MET A 232 11.67 -15.02 -12.68
CA MET A 232 11.56 -13.88 -11.75
C MET A 232 10.25 -13.12 -11.90
N ARG A 233 9.76 -12.97 -13.13
CA ARG A 233 8.45 -12.38 -13.40
C ARG A 233 7.33 -13.24 -12.84
N GLY A 234 7.36 -14.56 -13.02
CA GLY A 234 6.37 -15.49 -12.44
C GLY A 234 6.27 -15.35 -10.92
N ARG A 235 7.40 -15.32 -10.22
CA ARG A 235 7.42 -15.13 -8.75
C ARG A 235 6.96 -13.75 -8.33
N SER A 236 7.37 -12.71 -9.05
CA SER A 236 6.88 -11.35 -8.86
C SER A 236 5.35 -11.27 -9.01
N HIS A 237 4.77 -12.02 -9.96
CA HIS A 237 3.32 -12.15 -10.09
C HIS A 237 2.69 -12.89 -8.91
N ALA A 238 3.25 -14.01 -8.45
CA ALA A 238 2.74 -14.74 -7.29
C ALA A 238 2.67 -13.84 -6.04
N ILE A 239 3.73 -13.07 -5.77
CA ILE A 239 3.76 -12.11 -4.65
C ILE A 239 2.69 -11.04 -4.81
N ALA A 240 2.55 -10.47 -6.02
CA ALA A 240 1.52 -9.46 -6.28
C ALA A 240 0.09 -10.01 -6.06
N SER A 241 -0.16 -11.24 -6.51
CA SER A 241 -1.45 -11.91 -6.41
C SER A 241 -1.83 -12.27 -4.97
N ALA A 242 -0.86 -12.51 -4.09
CA ALA A 242 -1.13 -12.74 -2.67
C ALA A 242 -1.89 -11.58 -2.00
N PHE A 243 -1.73 -10.35 -2.53
CA PHE A 243 -2.45 -9.18 -2.02
C PHE A 243 -3.89 -9.03 -2.55
N ALA A 244 -4.32 -9.88 -3.50
CA ALA A 244 -5.70 -9.88 -3.98
C ALA A 244 -6.69 -10.29 -2.86
N THR A 245 -6.24 -11.08 -1.88
CA THR A 245 -7.00 -11.50 -0.69
C THR A 245 -7.56 -10.32 0.11
N PHE A 246 -6.89 -9.16 0.06
CA PHE A 246 -7.32 -7.94 0.75
C PHE A 246 -8.38 -7.12 -0.01
N THR A 247 -8.91 -7.63 -1.13
CA THR A 247 -9.91 -6.93 -1.95
C THR A 247 -11.27 -6.88 -1.26
N GLU A 248 -11.84 -5.68 -1.21
CA GLU A 248 -13.22 -5.40 -0.80
C GLU A 248 -13.72 -4.14 -1.55
N TYR A 249 -14.28 -3.16 -0.85
CA TYR A 249 -14.62 -1.83 -1.40
C TYR A 249 -13.43 -1.11 -2.01
N ASN A 250 -12.21 -1.43 -1.58
CA ASN A 250 -10.96 -1.02 -2.20
C ASN A 250 -10.06 -2.24 -2.45
N TYR A 251 -9.10 -2.08 -3.34
CA TYR A 251 -8.19 -3.14 -3.74
C TYR A 251 -6.85 -2.58 -4.16
N TYR A 252 -5.83 -3.43 -4.14
CA TYR A 252 -4.49 -3.08 -4.57
C TYR A 252 -4.36 -3.23 -6.08
N ARG A 253 -4.01 -2.13 -6.76
CA ARG A 253 -3.68 -2.11 -8.19
C ARG A 253 -2.17 -2.11 -8.38
N ARG A 254 -1.70 -2.98 -9.27
CA ARG A 254 -0.29 -3.02 -9.69
C ARG A 254 0.07 -1.80 -10.53
N THR A 255 1.19 -1.19 -10.17
CA THR A 255 1.87 -0.13 -10.90
C THR A 255 3.29 -0.56 -11.19
N ARG A 256 3.81 -0.19 -12.37
CA ARG A 256 5.20 -0.51 -12.74
C ARG A 256 6.15 0.42 -12.00
N LEU A 257 7.16 -0.13 -11.34
CA LEU A 257 8.32 0.62 -10.85
C LEU A 257 9.39 0.63 -11.95
N ARG A 258 10.02 1.78 -12.21
CA ARG A 258 11.21 1.92 -13.06
C ARG A 258 12.39 2.36 -12.18
N PRO A 259 13.61 1.86 -12.37
CA PRO A 259 13.99 0.44 -12.49
C PRO A 259 13.92 -0.25 -11.11
N ALA A 260 13.52 -1.52 -11.08
CA ALA A 260 13.20 -2.29 -9.86
C ALA A 260 14.33 -2.35 -8.81
N MET A 261 15.59 -2.04 -9.18
CA MET A 261 16.74 -2.01 -8.27
C MET A 261 16.79 -0.77 -7.37
N CYS A 262 16.24 0.38 -7.79
CA CYS A 262 16.28 1.62 -6.99
C CYS A 262 15.15 1.72 -5.94
N CYS A 263 14.23 0.75 -5.89
CA CYS A 263 12.91 1.01 -5.31
C CYS A 263 12.70 0.51 -3.87
N LEU A 264 13.63 -0.28 -3.36
CA LEU A 264 13.68 -0.62 -1.93
C LEU A 264 14.75 0.17 -1.17
N ALA A 265 15.51 1.02 -1.86
CA ALA A 265 16.33 2.03 -1.20
C ALA A 265 15.41 2.95 -0.41
N TRP A 266 15.67 3.04 0.90
CA TRP A 266 14.93 3.91 1.79
C TRP A 266 15.06 5.36 1.29
N PRO A 267 13.99 6.17 1.25
CA PRO A 267 14.14 7.59 0.95
C PRO A 267 15.10 8.20 1.98
N ASN A 268 16.16 8.85 1.50
CA ASN A 268 17.12 9.56 2.35
C ASN A 268 16.36 10.51 3.29
N GLY A 269 16.45 10.25 4.60
CA GLY A 269 15.81 11.02 5.66
C GLY A 269 14.66 10.27 6.36
N ALA A 270 15.01 9.45 7.35
CA ALA A 270 14.13 9.00 8.42
C ALA A 270 14.71 9.39 9.78
#